data_AF-A0A2E1SLF5-F1
#
_entry.id   AF-A0A2E1SLF5-F1
#
_cell.length_a   1.000
_cell.length_b   1.000
_cell.length_c   1.000
_cell.angle_alpha   90.00
_cell.angle_beta   90.00
_cell.angle_gamma   90.00
#
_symmetry.space_group_name_H-M   'P 1'
#
loop_
_entity.id
_entity.type
_entity.pdbx_description
1 polymer ?
#
loop_
_entity_poly.entity_id
_entity_poly.type
_entity_poly.pdbx_seq_one_letter_code
_entity_poly.pdbx_strand_id
1 'polypeptide(L)'
;MKNTQDKNMKNDNLAAIGIGAMIVFIALILVAAVAAAVIIQTAEKLQQNAQSTGDDTTDEMSGKVQVLNVFVADDSSFEVYFRLAAGSDDTADADILFQIFCDDGAAGMDRIAGDFGDSAIDPLSGAAAVNTAAAGTGYRTTVSADDGVGDCGPNALFTNNVKATLYLHVVGGGTTYDVLKVNDDSAGAVVV
;
A
#
# COMPACT_ATOMS: atom_id res chain seq x y z
N MET A 1 41.14 -78.01 22.27
CA MET A 1 39.85 -77.37 22.64
C MET A 1 39.90 -75.84 22.78
N LYS A 2 41.06 -75.16 22.63
CA LYS A 2 41.17 -73.68 22.75
C LYS A 2 40.52 -72.84 21.62
N ASN A 3 40.22 -73.45 20.46
CA ASN A 3 39.90 -72.69 19.23
C ASN A 3 38.43 -72.26 19.08
N THR A 4 37.51 -72.78 19.90
CA THR A 4 36.06 -72.49 19.79
C THR A 4 35.66 -71.24 20.58
N GLN A 5 36.34 -70.97 21.70
CA GLN A 5 36.11 -69.79 22.54
C GLN A 5 36.55 -68.49 21.84
N ASP A 6 37.70 -68.49 21.16
CA ASP A 6 38.19 -67.33 20.39
C ASP A 6 37.31 -66.97 19.19
N LYS A 7 36.61 -67.94 18.58
CA LYS A 7 35.66 -67.67 17.49
C LYS A 7 34.39 -67.00 18.00
N ASN A 8 33.85 -67.42 19.14
CA ASN A 8 32.67 -66.79 19.76
C ASN A 8 32.96 -65.35 20.20
N MET A 9 34.10 -65.08 20.85
CA MET A 9 34.46 -63.71 21.27
C MET A 9 34.66 -62.76 20.08
N LYS A 10 35.20 -63.25 18.95
CA LYS A 10 35.30 -62.46 17.72
C LYS A 10 33.91 -62.17 17.13
N ASN A 11 33.00 -63.14 17.17
CA ASN A 11 31.64 -62.97 16.66
C ASN A 11 30.82 -61.98 17.51
N ASP A 12 30.97 -62.01 18.84
CA ASP A 12 30.33 -61.06 19.75
C ASP A 12 30.84 -59.62 19.54
N ASN A 13 32.14 -59.45 19.26
CA ASN A 13 32.70 -58.15 18.88
C ASN A 13 32.15 -57.65 17.54
N LEU A 14 31.97 -58.53 16.54
CA LEU A 14 31.31 -58.15 15.28
C LEU A 14 29.84 -57.75 15.50
N ALA A 15 29.11 -58.48 16.34
CA ALA A 15 27.73 -58.16 16.70
C ALA A 15 27.63 -56.80 17.42
N ALA A 16 28.54 -56.52 18.36
CA ALA A 16 28.59 -55.23 19.07
C ALA A 16 28.89 -54.04 18.13
N ILE A 17 29.79 -54.22 17.15
CA ILE A 17 30.06 -53.20 16.12
C ILE A 17 28.81 -52.95 15.25
N GLY A 18 28.07 -54.00 14.89
CA GLY A 18 26.83 -53.89 14.11
C GLY A 18 25.74 -53.11 14.84
N ILE A 19 25.58 -53.32 16.15
CA ILE A 19 24.66 -52.54 16.98
C ILE A 19 25.10 -51.07 17.05
N GLY A 20 26.40 -50.81 17.23
CA GLY A 20 26.94 -49.44 17.19
C GLY A 20 26.67 -48.74 15.86
N ALA A 21 26.82 -49.45 14.73
CA ALA A 21 26.52 -48.93 13.40
C ALA A 21 25.03 -48.60 13.22
N MET A 22 24.12 -49.46 13.70
CA MET A 22 22.68 -49.18 13.68
C MET A 22 22.30 -47.96 14.50
N ILE A 23 22.91 -47.76 15.67
CA ILE A 23 22.65 -46.59 16.52
C ILE A 23 23.04 -45.29 15.79
N VAL A 24 24.23 -45.25 15.19
CA VAL A 24 24.69 -44.09 14.42
C VAL A 24 23.80 -43.85 13.20
N PHE A 25 23.37 -44.92 12.53
CA PHE A 25 22.47 -44.81 11.38
C PHE A 25 21.13 -44.15 11.76
N ILE A 26 20.51 -44.58 12.86
CA ILE A 26 19.26 -43.99 13.36
C ILE A 26 19.50 -42.53 13.77
N ALA A 27 20.59 -42.24 14.49
CA ALA A 27 20.93 -40.88 14.89
C ALA A 27 21.08 -39.94 13.69
N LEU A 28 21.75 -40.38 12.62
CA LEU A 28 21.91 -39.61 11.38
C LEU A 28 20.57 -39.33 10.71
N ILE A 29 19.65 -40.30 10.68
CA ILE A 29 18.30 -40.10 10.14
C ILE A 29 17.55 -39.04 10.94
N LEU A 30 17.62 -39.07 12.27
CA LEU A 30 16.95 -38.08 13.12
C LEU A 30 17.51 -36.67 12.92
N VAL A 31 18.83 -36.52 12.84
CA VAL A 31 19.48 -35.23 12.55
C VAL A 31 19.08 -34.73 11.15
N ALA A 32 19.07 -35.62 10.15
CA ALA A 32 18.65 -35.27 8.80
C ALA A 32 17.18 -34.83 8.74
N ALA A 33 16.29 -35.48 9.50
CA ALA A 33 14.88 -35.11 9.58
C ALA A 33 14.67 -33.72 10.18
N VAL A 34 15.37 -33.39 11.27
CA VAL A 34 15.31 -32.05 11.89
C VAL A 34 15.87 -31.00 10.94
N ALA A 35 17.00 -31.27 10.29
CA ALA A 35 17.58 -30.35 9.31
C ALA A 35 16.64 -30.10 8.13
N ALA A 36 16.01 -31.15 7.59
CA ALA A 36 15.02 -31.03 6.52
C ALA A 36 13.82 -30.18 6.94
N ALA A 37 13.30 -30.38 8.16
CA ALA A 37 12.17 -29.61 8.68
C ALA A 37 12.51 -28.11 8.76
N VAL A 38 13.70 -27.74 9.25
CA VAL A 38 14.14 -26.34 9.33
C VAL A 38 14.34 -25.73 7.93
N ILE A 39 14.91 -26.50 6.99
CA ILE A 39 15.06 -26.06 5.60
C ILE A 39 13.70 -25.77 4.97
N ILE A 40 12.73 -26.68 5.12
CA ILE A 40 11.37 -26.52 4.59
C ILE A 40 10.70 -25.31 5.22
N GLN A 41 10.74 -25.18 6.55
CA GLN A 41 10.12 -24.04 7.24
C GLN A 41 10.71 -22.70 6.79
N THR A 42 12.03 -22.65 6.59
CA THR A 42 12.69 -21.44 6.09
C THR A 42 12.29 -21.15 4.64
N ALA A 43 12.22 -22.18 3.80
CA ALA A 43 11.79 -22.03 2.41
C ALA A 43 10.33 -21.56 2.31
N GLU A 44 9.42 -22.12 3.09
CA GLU A 44 8.01 -21.70 3.15
C GLU A 44 7.88 -20.26 3.64
N LYS A 45 8.59 -19.89 4.70
CA LYS A 45 8.60 -18.52 5.19
C LYS A 45 9.13 -17.54 4.14
N LEU A 46 10.20 -17.89 3.45
CA LEU A 46 10.75 -17.07 2.37
C LEU A 46 9.76 -16.94 1.21
N GLN A 47 9.02 -17.99 0.86
CA GLN A 47 8.00 -17.95 -0.18
C GLN A 47 6.81 -17.08 0.21
N GLN A 48 6.31 -17.21 1.45
CA GLN A 48 5.21 -16.37 1.96
C GLN A 48 5.62 -14.89 2.02
N ASN A 49 6.82 -14.61 2.51
CA ASN A 49 7.36 -13.25 2.51
C ASN A 49 7.51 -12.71 1.08
N ALA A 50 8.04 -13.51 0.15
CA ALA A 50 8.19 -13.10 -1.24
C ALA A 50 6.84 -12.84 -1.91
N GLN A 51 5.81 -13.63 -1.59
CA GLN A 51 4.45 -13.42 -2.08
C GLN A 51 3.84 -12.15 -1.51
N SER A 52 3.86 -11.97 -0.17
CA SER A 52 3.35 -10.76 0.48
C SER A 52 4.05 -9.50 -0.03
N THR A 53 5.38 -9.51 -0.18
CA THR A 53 6.12 -8.37 -0.76
C THR A 53 5.77 -8.15 -2.23
N GLY A 54 5.49 -9.22 -2.98
CA GLY A 54 5.04 -9.13 -4.37
C GLY A 54 3.65 -8.49 -4.48
N ASP A 55 2.74 -8.88 -3.60
CA ASP A 55 1.40 -8.33 -3.49
C ASP A 55 1.48 -6.84 -3.08
N ASP A 56 2.18 -6.51 -1.99
CA ASP A 56 2.40 -5.12 -1.53
C ASP A 56 3.02 -4.23 -2.64
N THR A 57 4.00 -4.74 -3.39
CA THR A 57 4.63 -3.99 -4.48
C THR A 57 3.68 -3.78 -5.65
N THR A 58 2.81 -4.76 -5.90
CA THR A 58 1.80 -4.68 -6.96
C THR A 58 0.74 -3.66 -6.58
N ASP A 59 0.28 -3.67 -5.34
CA ASP A 59 -0.71 -2.74 -4.81
C ASP A 59 -0.17 -1.30 -4.79
N GLU A 60 1.08 -1.08 -4.37
CA GLU A 60 1.73 0.24 -4.42
C GLU A 60 1.94 0.75 -5.86
N MET A 61 2.19 -0.14 -6.83
CA MET A 61 2.35 0.23 -8.25
C MET A 61 1.03 0.45 -8.97
N SER A 62 0.01 -0.35 -8.66
CA SER A 62 -1.27 -0.42 -9.37
C SER A 62 -2.36 0.41 -8.71
N GLY A 63 -2.42 0.43 -7.39
CA GLY A 63 -3.32 1.22 -6.55
C GLY A 63 -2.89 2.67 -6.51
N LYS A 64 -3.19 3.44 -7.55
CA LYS A 64 -3.01 4.89 -7.55
C LYS A 64 -4.25 5.60 -8.04
N VAL A 65 -4.54 6.74 -7.45
CA VAL A 65 -5.55 7.67 -7.97
C VAL A 65 -4.94 8.50 -9.08
N GLN A 66 -5.60 8.56 -10.23
CA GLN A 66 -5.25 9.46 -11.32
C GLN A 66 -6.20 10.64 -11.29
N VAL A 67 -5.66 11.84 -11.06
CA VAL A 67 -6.40 13.09 -11.20
C VAL A 67 -6.62 13.36 -12.70
N LEU A 68 -7.88 13.57 -13.09
CA LEU A 68 -8.27 13.85 -14.46
C LEU A 68 -8.30 15.36 -14.71
N ASN A 69 -9.00 16.10 -13.85
CA ASN A 69 -9.11 17.55 -13.88
C ASN A 69 -9.53 18.05 -12.48
N VAL A 70 -9.21 19.31 -12.18
CA VAL A 70 -9.68 20.00 -10.97
C VAL A 70 -10.40 21.27 -11.38
N PHE A 71 -11.56 21.52 -10.76
CA PHE A 71 -12.36 22.73 -10.97
C PHE A 71 -12.61 23.45 -9.65
N VAL A 72 -12.96 24.73 -9.74
CA VAL A 72 -13.46 25.50 -8.61
C VAL A 72 -14.89 25.06 -8.31
N ALA A 73 -15.15 24.56 -7.10
CA ALA A 73 -16.52 24.24 -6.68
C ALA A 73 -17.22 25.48 -6.11
N ASP A 74 -16.55 26.14 -5.16
CA ASP A 74 -16.95 27.39 -4.52
C ASP A 74 -15.70 28.17 -4.10
N ASP A 75 -15.88 29.24 -3.32
CA ASP A 75 -14.78 30.12 -2.88
C ASP A 75 -13.69 29.35 -2.11
N SER A 76 -14.03 28.27 -1.39
CA SER A 76 -13.16 27.55 -0.46
C SER A 76 -12.83 26.11 -0.88
N SER A 77 -13.48 25.58 -1.90
CA SER A 77 -13.49 24.14 -2.20
C SER A 77 -13.17 23.86 -3.67
N PHE A 78 -12.47 22.75 -3.90
CA PHE A 78 -12.17 22.23 -5.23
C PHE A 78 -13.07 21.04 -5.56
N GLU A 79 -13.52 20.95 -6.82
CA GLU A 79 -14.13 19.76 -7.37
C GLU A 79 -13.06 18.94 -8.11
N VAL A 80 -12.71 17.79 -7.56
CA VAL A 80 -11.65 16.92 -8.09
C VAL A 80 -12.27 15.78 -8.87
N TYR A 81 -11.97 15.70 -10.16
CA TYR A 81 -12.31 14.57 -11.01
C TYR A 81 -11.15 13.58 -10.99
N PHE A 82 -11.42 12.35 -10.58
CA PHE A 82 -10.39 11.35 -10.44
C PHE A 82 -10.88 9.97 -10.90
N ARG A 83 -9.95 9.04 -11.07
CA ARG A 83 -10.24 7.62 -11.25
C ARG A 83 -9.14 6.80 -10.62
N LEU A 84 -9.44 5.57 -10.22
CA LEU A 84 -8.39 4.63 -9.86
C LEU A 84 -7.71 4.09 -11.12
N ALA A 85 -6.41 3.86 -11.03
CA ALA A 85 -5.65 3.25 -12.10
C ALA A 85 -6.17 1.84 -12.41
N ALA A 86 -5.99 1.43 -13.68
CA ALA A 86 -6.41 0.12 -14.13
C ALA A 86 -5.63 -0.97 -13.37
N GLY A 87 -6.35 -1.94 -12.80
CA GLY A 87 -5.77 -3.02 -12.00
C GLY A 87 -5.59 -2.69 -10.52
N SER A 88 -6.02 -1.52 -10.05
CA SER A 88 -6.23 -1.26 -8.62
C SER A 88 -7.36 -2.14 -8.08
N ASP A 89 -7.33 -2.42 -6.79
CA ASP A 89 -8.50 -2.90 -6.08
C ASP A 89 -9.48 -1.75 -5.76
N ASP A 90 -10.71 -2.13 -5.44
CA ASP A 90 -11.75 -1.20 -4.99
C ASP A 90 -11.30 -0.55 -3.67
N THR A 91 -11.26 0.78 -3.63
CA THR A 91 -10.74 1.54 -2.48
C THR A 91 -11.86 2.32 -1.82
N ALA A 92 -11.95 2.32 -0.49
CA ALA A 92 -12.90 3.14 0.24
C ALA A 92 -12.57 4.63 0.09
N ASP A 93 -13.58 5.49 0.11
CA ASP A 93 -13.41 6.94 0.09
C ASP A 93 -12.55 7.46 1.27
N ALA A 94 -12.76 6.91 2.47
CA ALA A 94 -11.95 7.22 3.65
C ALA A 94 -10.47 6.78 3.56
N ASP A 95 -10.15 5.83 2.67
CA ASP A 95 -8.78 5.37 2.43
C ASP A 95 -8.06 6.20 1.35
N ILE A 96 -8.73 7.22 0.80
CA ILE A 96 -8.15 8.21 -0.12
C ILE A 96 -7.99 9.53 0.64
N LEU A 97 -6.75 9.82 1.04
CA LEU A 97 -6.39 11.01 1.79
C LEU A 97 -5.90 12.10 0.85
N PHE A 98 -6.31 13.34 1.09
CA PHE A 98 -5.78 14.50 0.39
C PHE A 98 -4.98 15.41 1.33
N GLN A 99 -3.97 16.07 0.78
CA GLN A 99 -3.22 17.12 1.47
C GLN A 99 -2.94 18.25 0.50
N ILE A 100 -3.35 19.47 0.86
CA ILE A 100 -3.12 20.68 0.07
C ILE A 100 -2.15 21.55 0.85
N PHE A 101 -1.08 22.00 0.20
CA PHE A 101 -0.16 22.99 0.73
C PHE A 101 -0.19 24.23 -0.14
N CYS A 102 -0.31 25.41 0.47
CA CYS A 102 -0.27 26.69 -0.22
C CYS A 102 0.51 27.73 0.59
N ASP A 103 0.91 28.83 -0.06
CA ASP A 103 1.46 30.00 0.60
C ASP A 103 0.30 30.91 1.06
N ASP A 104 0.36 31.43 2.27
CA ASP A 104 -0.68 32.30 2.85
C ASP A 104 -0.70 33.73 2.26
N GLY A 105 0.20 34.03 1.32
CA GLY A 105 0.41 35.36 0.74
C GLY A 105 1.22 36.31 1.65
N ALA A 106 1.65 35.83 2.82
CA ALA A 106 2.37 36.55 3.86
C ALA A 106 3.64 35.82 4.33
N ALA A 107 4.18 34.92 3.50
CA ALA A 107 5.38 34.10 3.74
C ALA A 107 5.22 33.00 4.80
N GLY A 108 3.99 32.69 5.20
CA GLY A 108 3.61 31.45 5.87
C GLY A 108 3.15 30.38 4.87
N MET A 109 3.00 29.16 5.37
CA MET A 109 2.54 28.02 4.59
C MET A 109 1.32 27.43 5.30
N ASP A 110 0.21 27.37 4.57
CA ASP A 110 -1.00 26.72 5.02
C ASP A 110 -1.02 25.28 4.53
N ARG A 111 -1.63 24.41 5.36
CA ARG A 111 -1.78 22.99 5.08
C ARG A 111 -3.17 22.56 5.45
N ILE A 112 -3.90 22.06 4.45
CA ILE A 112 -5.21 21.45 4.63
C ILE A 112 -5.09 19.95 4.35
N ALA A 113 -5.73 19.12 5.15
CA ALA A 113 -5.72 17.69 4.97
C ALA A 113 -7.06 17.09 5.38
N GLY A 114 -7.46 16.03 4.69
CA GLY A 114 -8.68 15.29 4.96
C GLY A 114 -8.72 14.01 4.13
N ASP A 115 -9.91 13.41 4.04
CA ASP A 115 -10.18 12.25 3.21
C ASP A 115 -11.42 12.50 2.33
N PHE A 116 -11.67 11.60 1.37
CA PHE A 116 -12.83 11.73 0.47
C PHE A 116 -14.15 11.25 1.10
N GLY A 117 -14.12 10.67 2.30
CA GLY A 117 -15.30 10.23 3.04
C GLY A 117 -16.14 11.39 3.58
N ASP A 118 -15.53 12.55 3.83
CA ASP A 118 -16.25 13.75 4.33
C ASP A 118 -17.27 14.31 3.32
N SER A 119 -17.00 14.15 2.02
CA SER A 119 -17.84 14.68 0.92
C SER A 119 -18.45 13.58 0.04
N ALA A 120 -18.24 12.30 0.39
CA ALA A 120 -18.53 11.13 -0.45
C ALA A 120 -17.94 11.22 -1.86
N ILE A 121 -18.13 10.18 -2.66
CA ILE A 121 -17.66 10.14 -4.05
C ILE A 121 -18.83 9.91 -5.01
N ASP A 122 -18.94 10.77 -6.01
CA ASP A 122 -20.00 10.76 -7.01
C ASP A 122 -19.50 10.08 -8.30
N PRO A 123 -20.10 8.97 -8.75
CA PRO A 123 -19.74 8.37 -10.03
C PRO A 123 -20.05 9.30 -11.21
N LEU A 124 -19.12 9.44 -12.16
CA LEU A 124 -19.37 10.22 -13.39
C LEU A 124 -20.49 9.65 -14.28
N SER A 125 -20.96 8.43 -14.01
CA SER A 125 -22.11 7.82 -14.68
C SER A 125 -23.45 8.46 -14.31
N GLY A 126 -23.48 9.35 -13.31
CA GLY A 126 -24.71 9.97 -12.80
C GLY A 126 -25.51 9.06 -11.85
N ALA A 127 -24.90 7.98 -11.36
CA ALA A 127 -25.43 7.17 -10.28
C ALA A 127 -25.35 7.92 -8.93
N ALA A 128 -26.03 7.40 -7.91
CA ALA A 128 -25.94 7.97 -6.56
C ALA A 128 -24.50 7.90 -6.01
N ALA A 129 -24.18 8.80 -5.08
CA ALA A 129 -22.92 8.79 -4.35
C ALA A 129 -22.67 7.40 -3.73
N VAL A 130 -21.41 6.98 -3.78
CA VAL A 130 -20.93 5.74 -3.19
C VAL A 130 -19.81 6.03 -2.21
N ASN A 131 -19.40 5.03 -1.44
CA ASN A 131 -18.30 5.13 -0.47
C ASN A 131 -17.11 4.26 -0.85
N THR A 132 -17.14 3.70 -2.06
CA THR A 132 -16.12 2.80 -2.57
C THR A 132 -15.91 3.07 -4.04
N ALA A 133 -14.68 3.42 -4.37
CA ALA A 133 -14.26 3.76 -5.71
C ALA A 133 -13.74 2.49 -6.40
N ALA A 134 -14.43 2.10 -7.47
CA ALA A 134 -14.08 0.93 -8.26
C ALA A 134 -13.03 1.25 -9.31
N ALA A 135 -12.15 0.28 -9.59
CA ALA A 135 -11.09 0.44 -10.57
C ALA A 135 -11.63 0.78 -11.98
N GLY A 136 -11.00 1.75 -12.64
CA GLY A 136 -11.36 2.14 -14.01
C GLY A 136 -12.65 2.96 -14.16
N THR A 137 -13.39 3.20 -13.08
CA THR A 137 -14.54 4.12 -13.06
C THR A 137 -14.07 5.53 -12.68
N GLY A 138 -14.62 6.54 -13.35
CA GLY A 138 -14.38 7.94 -12.99
C GLY A 138 -15.33 8.39 -11.89
N TYR A 139 -14.79 9.12 -10.91
CA TYR A 139 -15.52 9.73 -9.81
C TYR A 139 -15.21 11.23 -9.73
N ARG A 140 -16.10 11.98 -9.11
CA ARG A 140 -15.82 13.34 -8.63
C ARG A 140 -16.05 13.41 -7.13
N THR A 141 -15.36 14.32 -6.46
CA THR A 141 -15.59 14.64 -5.06
C THR A 141 -15.24 16.10 -4.81
N THR A 142 -15.89 16.70 -3.83
CA THR A 142 -15.60 18.06 -3.39
C THR A 142 -14.61 18.02 -2.23
N VAL A 143 -13.51 18.74 -2.35
CA VAL A 143 -12.44 18.84 -1.36
C VAL A 143 -12.45 20.24 -0.77
N SER A 144 -12.71 20.35 0.54
CA SER A 144 -12.59 21.63 1.25
C SER A 144 -11.12 21.99 1.40
N ALA A 145 -10.75 23.19 0.94
CA ALA A 145 -9.41 23.74 1.05
C ALA A 145 -9.32 24.93 2.01
N ASP A 146 -10.34 25.09 2.86
CA ASP A 146 -10.39 26.03 3.98
C ASP A 146 -10.81 25.25 5.23
N ASP A 147 -10.06 25.38 6.33
CA ASP A 147 -10.37 24.80 7.64
C ASP A 147 -10.74 25.86 8.70
N GLY A 148 -10.88 27.12 8.29
CA GLY A 148 -11.13 28.29 9.13
C GLY A 148 -9.90 28.82 9.84
N VAL A 149 -8.74 28.17 9.71
CA VAL A 149 -7.44 28.61 10.26
C VAL A 149 -6.45 28.89 9.13
N GLY A 150 -6.29 27.98 8.19
CA GLY A 150 -5.56 28.15 6.94
C GLY A 150 -6.49 28.13 5.74
N ASP A 151 -6.12 28.86 4.69
CA ASP A 151 -6.95 29.02 3.49
C ASP A 151 -6.12 28.75 2.22
N CYS A 152 -6.32 27.54 1.67
CA CYS A 152 -5.84 27.14 0.36
C CYS A 152 -6.98 27.09 -0.68
N GLY A 153 -8.10 27.76 -0.40
CA GLY A 153 -9.26 27.86 -1.25
C GLY A 153 -8.97 28.56 -2.57
N PRO A 154 -9.82 28.34 -3.59
CA PRO A 154 -9.75 29.07 -4.86
C PRO A 154 -9.66 30.59 -4.72
N ASN A 155 -10.41 31.18 -3.79
CA ASN A 155 -10.42 32.62 -3.49
C ASN A 155 -9.04 33.15 -3.05
N ALA A 156 -8.36 32.45 -2.14
CA ALA A 156 -7.09 32.82 -1.56
C ALA A 156 -5.96 32.64 -2.58
N LEU A 157 -5.95 31.51 -3.30
CA LEU A 157 -4.98 31.25 -4.35
C LEU A 157 -5.05 32.30 -5.47
N PHE A 158 -6.27 32.70 -5.86
CA PHE A 158 -6.49 33.73 -6.87
C PHE A 158 -6.08 35.12 -6.38
N THR A 159 -6.54 35.52 -5.18
CA THR A 159 -6.28 36.85 -4.61
C THR A 159 -4.79 37.08 -4.36
N ASN A 160 -4.11 36.08 -3.80
CA ASN A 160 -2.68 36.14 -3.50
C ASN A 160 -1.81 35.80 -4.73
N ASN A 161 -2.42 35.31 -5.82
CA ASN A 161 -1.74 34.88 -7.04
C ASN A 161 -0.60 33.86 -6.76
N VAL A 162 -0.90 32.90 -5.90
CA VAL A 162 0.00 31.82 -5.47
C VAL A 162 -0.48 30.48 -6.03
N LYS A 163 0.35 29.45 -5.87
CA LYS A 163 0.03 28.08 -6.31
C LYS A 163 -0.12 27.19 -5.08
N ALA A 164 -1.04 26.24 -5.15
CA ALA A 164 -1.10 25.14 -4.19
C ALA A 164 -0.53 23.85 -4.78
N THR A 165 -0.14 22.94 -3.91
CA THR A 165 0.21 21.56 -4.27
C THR A 165 -0.75 20.62 -3.57
N LEU A 166 -1.47 19.82 -4.35
CA LEU A 166 -2.41 18.81 -3.89
C LEU A 166 -1.72 17.45 -3.99
N TYR A 167 -1.62 16.74 -2.87
CA TYR A 167 -1.21 15.35 -2.80
C TYR A 167 -2.42 14.47 -2.53
N LEU A 168 -2.53 13.36 -3.25
CA LEU A 168 -3.51 12.32 -3.01
C LEU A 168 -2.77 11.03 -2.64
N HIS A 169 -3.11 10.47 -1.49
CA HIS A 169 -2.55 9.25 -0.97
C HIS A 169 -3.64 8.20 -0.88
N VAL A 170 -3.36 6.99 -1.38
CA VAL A 170 -4.22 5.82 -1.20
C VAL A 170 -3.59 4.93 -0.15
N VAL A 171 -4.35 4.45 0.84
CA VAL A 171 -3.84 3.50 1.82
C VAL A 171 -3.53 2.17 1.13
N GLY A 172 -2.28 1.69 1.24
CA GLY A 172 -1.81 0.49 0.52
C GLY A 172 -1.57 0.72 -0.98
N GLY A 173 -1.55 1.98 -1.40
CA GLY A 173 -1.34 2.39 -2.76
C GLY A 173 -0.37 3.56 -2.90
N GLY A 174 -0.11 3.92 -4.15
CA GLY A 174 0.76 5.02 -4.52
C GLY A 174 0.19 6.40 -4.19
N THR A 175 1.12 7.35 -4.06
CA THR A 175 0.81 8.78 -3.96
C THR A 175 0.86 9.43 -5.34
N THR A 176 -0.07 10.33 -5.61
CA THR A 176 0.00 11.25 -6.74
C THR A 176 -0.03 12.69 -6.27
N TYR A 177 0.48 13.59 -7.07
CA TYR A 177 0.44 15.02 -6.77
C TYR A 177 0.07 15.81 -8.00
N ASP A 178 -0.56 16.96 -7.78
CA ASP A 178 -0.88 17.95 -8.79
C ASP A 178 -0.57 19.35 -8.27
N VAL A 179 -0.26 20.27 -9.18
CA VAL A 179 0.01 21.68 -8.85
C VAL A 179 -1.19 22.49 -9.29
N LEU A 180 -1.87 23.10 -8.32
CA LEU A 180 -3.07 23.88 -8.56
C LEU A 180 -2.70 25.36 -8.72
N LYS A 181 -2.99 25.95 -9.88
CA LYS A 181 -3.01 27.39 -10.07
C LYS A 181 -4.39 27.84 -10.53
N VAL A 182 -5.00 28.69 -9.72
CA VAL A 182 -6.31 29.28 -10.00
C VAL A 182 -6.11 30.55 -10.81
N ASN A 183 -6.64 30.59 -12.04
CA ASN A 183 -6.59 31.78 -12.90
C ASN A 183 -7.92 32.54 -12.93
N ASP A 184 -8.99 31.93 -12.43
CA ASP A 184 -10.35 32.44 -12.33
C ASP A 184 -11.00 31.74 -11.12
N ASP A 185 -11.51 32.51 -10.16
CA ASP A 185 -12.12 32.03 -8.91
C ASP A 185 -13.63 31.77 -9.05
N SER A 186 -14.21 31.92 -10.24
CA SER A 186 -15.61 31.61 -10.46
C SER A 186 -15.89 30.10 -10.43
N ALA A 187 -17.04 29.72 -9.84
CA ALA A 187 -17.47 28.32 -9.79
C ALA A 187 -17.54 27.69 -11.19
N GLY A 188 -16.89 26.53 -11.35
CA GLY A 188 -16.75 25.81 -12.61
C GLY A 188 -15.53 26.23 -13.45
N ALA A 189 -14.74 27.21 -13.01
CA ALA A 189 -13.46 27.52 -13.64
C ALA A 189 -12.48 26.33 -13.51
N VAL A 190 -11.67 26.14 -14.55
CA VAL A 190 -10.65 25.09 -14.56
C VAL A 190 -9.40 25.55 -13.81
N VAL A 191 -8.88 24.67 -12.95
CA VAL A 191 -7.63 24.86 -12.24
C VAL A 191 -6.53 24.12 -13.01
N VAL A 192 -5.39 24.79 -13.26
CA VAL A 192 -4.31 24.32 -14.16
C VAL A 192 -2.95 24.45 -13.50
#